data_AF-A0A1I8C1R9-F1
#
_entry.id   AF-A0A1I8C1R9-F1
#
_cell.length_a   1.000
_cell.length_b   1.000
_cell.length_c   1.000
_cell.angle_alpha   90.00
_cell.angle_beta   90.00
_cell.angle_gamma   90.00
#
_symmetry.space_group_name_H-M   'P 1'
#
loop_
_entity.id
_entity.type
_entity.pdbx_description
1 polymer ?
#
loop_
_entity_poly.entity_id
_entity_poly.type
_entity_poly.pdbx_seq_one_letter_code
_entity_poly.pdbx_strand_id
1 'polypeptide(L)'
;MNVEQIENLENIEKFECLVCTGEFAMDRAIYCNSHPIGERQNIEIVDLEMSWNKEKFNLIDNNEGKHLFCVECLIGQAKAATQEMPLAKGGVGLQCMAANCPNAILFSECRFYIPPNVRRHLNARIIEENLGAANLENLERCTECNFSMIIDIPFEQLRVFSCQKCKAEHCRKCKHAWNDIHFGRNCEDLLNVAEERKHNFENRLSEAIIRRCYRCSVPFVKMAGCNQMSCRCGAVQCYLCRAKDINYSHFCQHFRNPKQTGCGQCKKTCLLWHPEDYVDSVALNKLRKEAEGQGIELVF
;
A
#
# COMPACT_ATOMS: atom_id res chain seq x y z
N MET A 1 46.67 39.27 0.03
CA MET A 1 45.81 38.27 -0.64
C MET A 1 44.79 39.04 -1.46
N ASN A 2 44.89 38.94 -2.78
CA ASN A 2 44.14 39.75 -3.73
C ASN A 2 42.65 39.44 -3.70
N VAL A 3 41.85 40.48 -3.94
CA VAL A 3 40.37 40.51 -4.03
C VAL A 3 39.86 39.67 -5.22
N GLU A 4 40.74 39.20 -6.10
CA GLU A 4 40.46 38.45 -7.33
C GLU A 4 40.32 36.92 -7.12
N GLN A 5 40.44 36.39 -5.90
CA GLN A 5 40.25 34.95 -5.63
C GLN A 5 38.86 34.58 -5.09
N ILE A 6 37.92 35.53 -5.02
CA ILE A 6 36.56 35.31 -4.53
C ILE A 6 35.54 35.07 -5.68
N GLU A 7 35.94 35.29 -6.94
CA GLU A 7 35.03 35.25 -8.11
C GLU A 7 35.01 33.91 -8.88
N ASN A 8 35.14 32.75 -8.21
CA ASN A 8 35.12 31.44 -8.88
C ASN A 8 34.09 30.45 -8.30
N LEU A 9 32.95 30.94 -7.82
CA LEU A 9 31.82 30.12 -7.36
C LEU A 9 30.60 30.13 -8.31
N GLU A 10 30.70 30.74 -9.49
CA GLU A 10 29.53 30.96 -10.37
C GLU A 10 29.53 30.09 -11.63
N ASN A 11 29.61 28.77 -11.46
CA ASN A 11 29.09 27.85 -12.47
C ASN A 11 28.56 26.58 -11.80
N ILE A 12 27.54 26.78 -10.95
CA ILE A 12 26.74 25.66 -10.45
C ILE A 12 25.83 25.23 -11.59
N GLU A 13 26.13 24.09 -12.21
CA GLU A 13 25.25 23.47 -13.22
C GLU A 13 23.83 23.38 -12.67
N LYS A 14 22.85 23.73 -13.49
CA LYS A 14 21.42 23.73 -13.12
C LYS A 14 20.66 22.68 -13.93
N PHE A 15 19.56 22.18 -13.36
CA PHE A 15 18.58 21.36 -14.05
C PHE A 15 17.17 21.90 -13.88
N GLU A 16 16.32 21.57 -14.82
CA GLU A 16 14.88 21.84 -14.73
C GLU A 16 14.16 20.65 -14.08
N CYS A 17 13.37 20.91 -13.05
CA CYS A 17 12.58 19.87 -12.41
C CYS A 17 11.41 19.45 -13.29
N LEU A 18 11.28 18.14 -13.57
CA LEU A 18 10.19 17.59 -14.39
C LEU A 18 8.77 17.76 -13.81
N VAL A 19 8.64 18.16 -12.54
CA VAL A 19 7.33 18.29 -11.86
C VAL A 19 6.90 19.74 -11.74
N CYS A 20 7.78 20.62 -11.25
CA CYS A 20 7.45 22.04 -11.05
C CYS A 20 8.07 22.98 -12.08
N THR A 21 8.83 22.46 -13.06
CA THR A 21 9.51 23.22 -14.13
C THR A 21 10.42 24.35 -13.61
N GLY A 22 10.82 24.30 -12.35
CA GLY A 22 11.75 25.24 -11.74
C GLY A 22 13.21 24.85 -12.02
N GLU A 23 14.11 25.83 -12.05
CA GLU A 23 15.55 25.61 -12.16
C GLU A 23 16.21 25.45 -10.79
N PHE A 24 16.98 24.37 -10.62
CA PHE A 24 17.66 24.06 -9.37
C PHE A 24 19.12 23.70 -9.63
N ALA A 25 19.97 23.89 -8.63
CA ALA A 25 21.36 23.45 -8.66
C ALA A 25 21.48 21.91 -8.72
N MET A 26 22.40 21.42 -9.54
CA MET A 26 22.62 19.98 -9.78
C MET A 26 23.02 19.19 -8.54
N ASP A 27 23.67 19.82 -7.57
CA ASP A 27 24.05 19.20 -6.29
C ASP A 27 22.84 18.81 -5.41
N ARG A 28 21.66 19.36 -5.71
CA ARG A 28 20.38 19.06 -5.05
C ARG A 28 19.45 18.20 -5.90
N ALA A 29 19.94 17.66 -7.02
CA ALA A 29 19.14 16.84 -7.90
C ALA A 29 18.83 15.47 -7.27
N ILE A 30 17.55 15.12 -7.26
CA ILE A 30 17.07 13.78 -6.92
C ILE A 30 16.74 13.07 -8.22
N TYR A 31 17.19 11.83 -8.39
CA TYR A 31 16.89 11.06 -9.59
C TYR A 31 16.25 9.71 -9.28
N CYS A 32 15.48 9.19 -10.24
CA CYS A 32 15.07 7.79 -10.20
C CYS A 32 16.23 6.88 -10.61
N ASN A 33 16.33 5.69 -10.00
CA ASN A 33 17.33 4.71 -10.40
C ASN A 33 17.09 4.26 -11.86
N SER A 34 18.16 4.08 -12.64
CA SER A 34 18.11 3.74 -14.07
C SER A 34 17.84 2.25 -14.33
N HIS A 35 17.86 1.42 -13.29
CA HIS A 35 17.77 -0.03 -13.41
C HIS A 35 16.47 -0.58 -12.78
N PRO A 36 15.75 -1.46 -13.49
CA PRO A 36 14.59 -2.15 -12.95
C PRO A 36 14.94 -2.97 -11.70
N ILE A 37 14.08 -2.93 -10.69
CA ILE A 37 14.24 -3.69 -9.45
C ILE A 37 14.03 -5.18 -9.77
N GLY A 38 15.09 -6.01 -9.67
CA GLY A 38 14.98 -7.47 -9.80
C GLY A 38 16.11 -8.19 -10.55
N GLU A 39 17.01 -7.48 -11.23
CA GLU A 39 18.18 -8.11 -11.87
C GLU A 39 19.36 -8.15 -10.90
N ARG A 40 19.88 -9.37 -10.62
CA ARG A 40 21.13 -9.55 -9.87
C ARG A 40 22.28 -8.99 -10.69
N GLN A 41 22.97 -7.99 -10.16
CA GLN A 41 24.28 -7.61 -10.68
C GLN A 41 25.33 -8.58 -10.10
N ASN A 42 26.09 -9.22 -10.97
CA ASN A 42 27.46 -9.64 -10.62
C ASN A 42 28.25 -8.35 -10.46
N ILE A 43 28.32 -7.82 -9.25
CA ILE A 43 29.21 -6.71 -8.92
C ILE A 43 30.60 -7.34 -8.80
N GLU A 44 31.39 -7.29 -9.88
CA GLU A 44 32.83 -7.32 -9.71
C GLU A 44 33.19 -6.07 -8.91
N ILE A 45 33.70 -6.29 -7.70
CA ILE A 45 34.23 -5.23 -6.85
C ILE A 45 35.50 -4.73 -7.54
N VAL A 46 35.35 -3.73 -8.40
CA VAL A 46 36.47 -2.94 -8.91
C VAL A 46 36.67 -1.80 -7.93
N ASP A 47 37.90 -1.69 -7.42
CA ASP A 47 38.32 -0.92 -6.26
C ASP A 47 37.70 0.48 -6.15
N LEU A 48 37.17 0.76 -4.96
CA LEU A 48 36.55 2.02 -4.53
C LEU A 48 37.57 3.13 -4.25
N GLU A 49 38.59 3.26 -5.09
CA GLU A 49 39.49 4.41 -5.05
C GLU A 49 39.47 5.14 -6.39
N MET A 50 39.18 6.45 -6.29
CA MET A 50 39.36 7.49 -7.29
C MET A 50 38.22 7.78 -8.28
N SER A 51 37.87 9.07 -8.30
CA SER A 51 37.19 9.84 -9.35
C SER A 51 35.67 10.00 -9.27
N TRP A 52 35.25 10.89 -8.36
CA TRP A 52 34.12 11.81 -8.62
C TRP A 52 34.49 12.77 -9.77
N ASN A 53 34.71 12.21 -10.97
CA ASN A 53 35.04 13.00 -12.15
C ASN A 53 33.77 13.66 -12.69
N LYS A 54 33.82 15.00 -12.77
CA LYS A 54 32.83 15.91 -13.35
C LYS A 54 32.40 15.57 -14.79
N GLU A 55 33.09 14.63 -15.46
CA GLU A 55 32.88 14.35 -16.88
C GLU A 55 31.76 13.34 -17.20
N LYS A 56 31.08 12.76 -16.19
CA LYS A 56 29.90 11.92 -16.40
C LYS A 56 28.55 12.66 -16.30
N PHE A 57 28.55 13.97 -16.07
CA PHE A 57 27.32 14.78 -15.98
C PHE A 57 26.77 15.23 -17.34
N ASN A 58 27.54 15.11 -18.43
CA ASN A 58 27.18 15.58 -19.78
C ASN A 58 26.44 14.55 -20.67
N LEU A 59 25.61 13.69 -20.08
CA LEU A 59 24.70 12.79 -20.84
C LEU A 59 23.24 13.01 -20.45
N ILE A 60 22.85 14.26 -20.17
CA ILE A 60 21.46 14.67 -20.00
C ILE A 60 20.98 15.18 -21.36
N ASP A 61 20.98 14.29 -22.35
CA ASP A 61 20.18 14.47 -23.55
C ASP A 61 19.06 13.44 -23.53
N ASN A 62 17.95 13.85 -24.10
CA ASN A 62 16.65 13.25 -24.02
C ASN A 62 16.65 11.70 -24.09
N ASN A 63 15.94 11.07 -23.14
CA ASN A 63 15.42 9.70 -23.19
C ASN A 63 16.26 8.48 -22.78
N GLU A 64 17.46 8.60 -22.19
CA GLU A 64 18.13 7.44 -21.59
C GLU A 64 18.69 7.70 -20.17
N GLY A 65 17.83 7.47 -19.17
CA GLY A 65 18.30 6.81 -17.94
C GLY A 65 17.97 7.44 -16.59
N LYS A 66 17.79 8.77 -16.46
CA LYS A 66 17.55 9.39 -15.14
C LYS A 66 16.62 10.60 -15.22
N HIS A 67 15.45 10.49 -14.57
CA HIS A 67 14.52 11.61 -14.37
C HIS A 67 14.94 12.43 -13.16
N LEU A 68 15.05 13.74 -13.30
CA LEU A 68 15.56 14.65 -12.26
C LEU A 68 14.42 15.44 -11.60
N PHE A 69 14.51 15.58 -10.28
CA PHE A 69 13.51 16.21 -9.43
C PHE A 69 14.16 17.09 -8.36
N CYS A 70 13.47 18.18 -7.99
CA CYS A 70 13.89 18.99 -6.86
C CYS A 70 13.48 18.36 -5.53
N VAL A 71 14.16 18.77 -4.46
CA VAL A 71 13.89 18.31 -3.08
C VAL A 71 12.46 18.63 -2.63
N GLU A 72 11.90 19.76 -3.07
CA GLU A 72 10.54 20.16 -2.68
C GLU A 72 9.47 19.22 -3.25
N CYS A 73 9.58 18.88 -4.54
CA CYS A 73 8.71 17.91 -5.19
C CYS A 73 8.87 16.51 -4.59
N LEU A 74 10.10 16.11 -4.25
CA LEU A 74 10.35 14.86 -3.52
C LEU A 74 9.61 14.84 -2.17
N ILE A 75 9.66 15.92 -1.39
CA ILE A 75 8.98 16.01 -0.10
C ILE A 75 7.46 15.97 -0.29
N GLY A 76 6.93 16.66 -1.31
CA GLY A 76 5.51 16.62 -1.67
C GLY A 76 5.06 15.18 -1.99
N GLN A 77 5.83 14.49 -2.84
CA GLN A 77 5.59 13.09 -3.18
C GLN A 77 5.68 12.17 -1.96
N ALA A 78 6.70 12.37 -1.10
CA ALA A 78 6.86 11.61 0.13
C ALA A 78 5.65 11.78 1.06
N LYS A 79 5.12 13.00 1.20
CA LYS A 79 3.90 13.28 1.97
C LYS A 79 2.68 12.57 1.38
N ALA A 80 2.45 12.68 0.07
CA ALA A 80 1.35 11.99 -0.61
C ALA A 80 1.46 10.45 -0.47
N ALA A 81 2.69 9.94 -0.53
CA ALA A 81 3.02 8.54 -0.31
C ALA A 81 2.96 8.10 1.17
N THR A 82 2.67 8.97 2.14
CA THR A 82 2.28 8.50 3.48
C THR A 82 0.80 8.11 3.56
N GLN A 83 -0.04 8.58 2.63
CA GLN A 83 -1.48 8.42 2.67
C GLN A 83 -1.99 7.54 1.52
N GLU A 84 -2.04 8.10 0.31
CA GLU A 84 -2.82 7.54 -0.81
C GLU A 84 -1.94 7.06 -1.97
N MET A 85 -0.78 7.67 -2.17
CA MET A 85 0.00 7.46 -3.39
C MET A 85 0.77 6.14 -3.36
N PRO A 86 0.80 5.32 -4.43
CA PRO A 86 1.49 4.02 -4.45
C PRO A 86 3.01 4.18 -4.24
N LEU A 87 3.61 3.21 -3.55
CA LEU A 87 5.07 3.07 -3.46
C LEU A 87 5.59 2.41 -4.73
N ALA A 88 6.91 2.48 -4.96
CA ALA A 88 7.53 1.67 -5.99
C ALA A 88 7.32 0.17 -5.71
N LYS A 89 7.22 -0.63 -6.78
CA LYS A 89 7.08 -2.09 -6.68
C LYS A 89 8.18 -2.67 -5.78
N GLY A 90 7.80 -3.60 -4.90
CA GLY A 90 8.74 -4.23 -3.95
C GLY A 90 9.15 -3.34 -2.80
N GLY A 91 8.45 -2.23 -2.55
CA GLY A 91 8.64 -1.41 -1.34
C GLY A 91 10.02 -0.74 -1.21
N VAL A 92 10.80 -0.61 -2.29
CA VAL A 92 12.16 -0.07 -2.22
C VAL A 92 12.23 1.45 -2.03
N GLY A 93 11.11 2.15 -2.23
CA GLY A 93 11.05 3.61 -2.17
C GLY A 93 9.82 4.20 -2.85
N LEU A 94 9.95 5.43 -3.31
CA LEU A 94 8.87 6.17 -3.98
C LEU A 94 8.85 5.82 -5.47
N GLN A 95 7.67 5.78 -6.07
CA GLN A 95 7.55 5.66 -7.52
C GLN A 95 8.10 6.92 -8.20
N CYS A 96 8.81 6.77 -9.32
CA CYS A 96 9.25 7.87 -10.15
C CYS A 96 8.06 8.78 -10.51
N MET A 97 8.27 10.09 -10.44
CA MET A 97 7.23 11.09 -10.70
C MET A 97 7.03 11.38 -12.20
N ALA A 98 7.90 10.85 -13.07
CA ALA A 98 7.74 10.96 -14.51
C ALA A 98 6.62 10.04 -15.03
N ALA A 99 5.89 10.50 -16.04
CA ALA A 99 4.81 9.74 -16.64
C ALA A 99 5.32 8.39 -17.19
N ASN A 100 4.61 7.31 -16.87
CA ASN A 100 4.91 5.95 -17.33
C ASN A 100 6.30 5.40 -16.97
N CYS A 101 6.98 5.97 -15.98
CA CYS A 101 8.27 5.43 -15.52
C CYS A 101 8.06 4.37 -14.42
N PRO A 102 8.53 3.12 -14.60
CA PRO A 102 8.41 2.07 -13.59
C PRO A 102 9.49 2.15 -12.50
N ASN A 103 10.45 3.05 -12.64
CA ASN A 103 11.61 3.13 -11.75
C ASN A 103 11.24 3.71 -10.38
N ALA A 104 12.12 3.47 -9.41
CA ALA A 104 11.97 3.98 -8.06
C ALA A 104 12.96 5.10 -7.76
N ILE A 105 12.54 6.03 -6.92
CA ILE A 105 13.43 6.87 -6.12
C ILE A 105 13.68 6.10 -4.84
N LEU A 106 14.92 5.61 -4.65
CA LEU A 106 15.27 4.71 -3.56
C LEU A 106 15.16 5.41 -2.21
N PHE A 107 14.54 4.72 -1.24
CA PHE A 107 14.40 5.29 0.10
C PHE A 107 15.76 5.52 0.78
N SER A 108 16.76 4.69 0.50
CA SER A 108 18.13 4.85 1.00
C SER A 108 18.77 6.18 0.62
N GLU A 109 18.45 6.71 -0.56
CA GLU A 109 19.00 7.94 -1.11
C GLU A 109 18.15 9.15 -0.69
N CYS A 110 16.82 9.03 -0.79
CA CYS A 110 15.94 10.16 -0.58
C CYS A 110 15.63 10.46 0.90
N ARG A 111 15.82 9.50 1.82
CA ARG A 111 15.52 9.65 3.26
C ARG A 111 16.22 10.80 3.98
N PHE A 112 17.34 11.29 3.44
CA PHE A 112 18.11 12.37 4.05
C PHE A 112 17.46 13.75 3.82
N TYR A 113 16.69 13.88 2.74
CA TYR A 113 16.01 15.11 2.35
C TYR A 113 14.58 15.21 2.92
N ILE A 114 14.02 14.08 3.38
CA ILE A 114 12.64 14.00 3.88
C ILE A 114 12.58 14.36 5.38
N PRO A 115 11.66 15.26 5.80
CA PRO A 115 11.49 15.62 7.20
C PRO A 115 11.25 14.41 8.13
N PRO A 116 11.72 14.43 9.40
CA PRO A 116 11.69 13.26 10.29
C PRO A 116 10.31 12.64 10.49
N ASN A 117 9.25 13.45 10.61
CA ASN A 117 7.88 12.95 10.79
C ASN A 117 7.40 12.19 9.55
N VAL A 118 7.55 12.79 8.36
CA VAL A 118 7.17 12.15 7.08
C VAL A 118 8.01 10.90 6.85
N ARG A 119 9.31 10.95 7.12
CA ARG A 119 10.23 9.82 6.99
C ARG A 119 9.82 8.62 7.85
N ARG A 120 9.38 8.84 9.09
CA ARG A 120 8.91 7.76 9.97
C ARG A 120 7.67 7.07 9.39
N HIS A 121 6.68 7.83 8.94
CA HIS A 121 5.47 7.28 8.33
C HIS A 121 5.76 6.56 7.02
N LEU A 122 6.60 7.15 6.16
CA LEU A 122 7.01 6.55 4.90
C LEU A 122 7.78 5.23 5.13
N ASN A 123 8.71 5.20 6.09
CA ASN A 123 9.44 3.99 6.44
C ASN A 123 8.53 2.89 6.99
N ALA A 124 7.57 3.24 7.85
CA ALA A 124 6.58 2.30 8.35
C ALA A 124 5.78 1.67 7.20
N ARG A 125 5.36 2.49 6.24
CA ARG A 125 4.62 2.04 5.06
C ARG A 125 5.46 1.15 4.13
N ILE A 126 6.73 1.48 3.93
CA ILE A 126 7.68 0.66 3.16
C ILE A 126 7.85 -0.73 3.81
N ILE A 127 8.02 -0.77 5.13
CA ILE A 127 8.13 -2.02 5.88
C ILE A 127 6.85 -2.86 5.73
N GLU A 128 5.68 -2.23 5.81
CA GLU A 128 4.39 -2.92 5.61
C GLU A 128 4.27 -3.54 4.21
N GLU A 129 4.69 -2.83 3.17
CA GLU A 129 4.70 -3.34 1.79
C GLU A 129 5.66 -4.53 1.65
N ASN A 130 6.85 -4.43 2.24
CA ASN A 130 7.86 -5.49 2.22
C ASN A 130 7.39 -6.75 2.96
N LEU A 131 6.78 -6.58 4.14
CA LEU A 131 6.18 -7.70 4.89
C LEU A 131 5.04 -8.35 4.11
N GLY A 132 4.24 -7.55 3.39
CA GLY A 132 3.19 -8.07 2.51
C GLY A 132 3.72 -8.83 1.30
N ALA A 133 4.82 -8.36 0.71
CA ALA A 133 5.45 -9.00 -0.45
C ALA A 133 6.22 -10.29 -0.09
N ALA A 134 6.73 -10.39 1.15
CA ALA A 134 7.56 -11.51 1.59
C ALA A 134 6.81 -12.84 1.80
N ASN A 135 5.46 -12.83 1.76
CA ASN A 135 4.60 -14.02 1.96
C ASN A 135 5.06 -14.91 3.13
N LEU A 136 5.41 -14.28 4.24
CA LEU A 136 5.95 -14.95 5.42
C LEU A 136 4.87 -15.83 6.08
N GLU A 137 5.22 -17.09 6.34
CA GLU A 137 4.39 -17.98 7.15
C GLU A 137 4.37 -17.49 8.61
N ASN A 138 3.29 -17.80 9.33
CA ASN A 138 3.13 -17.49 10.76
C ASN A 138 3.30 -16.00 11.13
N LEU A 139 3.04 -15.08 10.20
CA LEU A 139 3.07 -13.64 10.47
C LEU A 139 1.81 -13.20 11.24
N GLU A 140 2.00 -12.76 12.47
CA GLU A 140 0.93 -12.23 13.30
C GLU A 140 1.08 -10.73 13.55
N ARG A 141 -0.05 -10.05 13.79
CA ARG A 141 -0.11 -8.59 13.95
C ARG A 141 -0.81 -8.17 15.22
N CYS A 142 -0.29 -7.08 15.80
CA CYS A 142 -0.90 -6.36 16.91
C CYS A 142 -2.19 -5.67 16.48
N THR A 143 -3.27 -5.84 17.26
CA THR A 143 -4.57 -5.19 17.03
C THR A 143 -4.54 -3.67 17.23
N GLU A 144 -3.67 -3.18 18.12
CA GLU A 144 -3.62 -1.75 18.48
C GLU A 144 -2.75 -0.91 17.54
N CYS A 145 -1.59 -1.43 17.14
CA CYS A 145 -0.58 -0.63 16.43
C CYS A 145 -0.03 -1.28 15.14
N ASN A 146 -0.66 -2.37 14.69
CA ASN A 146 -0.31 -3.13 13.48
C ASN A 146 1.15 -3.66 13.42
N PHE A 147 1.88 -3.63 14.55
CA PHE A 147 3.21 -4.22 14.66
C PHE A 147 3.14 -5.71 14.31
N SER A 148 4.02 -6.16 13.41
CA SER A 148 4.01 -7.53 12.91
C SER A 148 5.24 -8.30 13.40
N MET A 149 5.07 -9.57 13.75
CA MET A 149 6.17 -10.49 14.08
C MET A 149 5.82 -11.92 13.67
N ILE A 150 6.85 -12.70 13.36
CA ILE A 150 6.71 -14.14 13.08
C ILE A 150 6.61 -14.87 14.42
N ILE A 151 5.62 -15.75 14.55
CA ILE A 151 5.45 -16.61 15.73
C ILE A 151 5.33 -18.06 15.29
N ASP A 152 6.46 -18.76 15.22
CA ASP A 152 6.53 -20.18 14.83
C ASP A 152 6.09 -21.13 15.95
N ILE A 153 5.70 -20.57 17.11
CA ILE A 153 5.17 -21.34 18.22
C ILE A 153 3.68 -21.59 17.96
N PRO A 154 3.21 -22.84 17.99
CA PRO A 154 1.79 -23.15 17.87
C PRO A 154 0.93 -22.42 18.91
N PHE A 155 -0.34 -22.19 18.58
CA PHE A 155 -1.28 -21.50 19.46
C PHE A 155 -1.42 -22.20 20.83
N GLU A 156 -1.33 -23.53 20.85
CA GLU A 156 -1.48 -24.36 22.03
C GLU A 156 -0.38 -24.09 23.07
N GLN A 157 0.82 -23.73 22.62
CA GLN A 157 1.99 -23.44 23.46
C GLN A 157 2.10 -21.95 23.82
N LEU A 158 1.63 -21.07 22.93
CA LEU A 158 1.60 -19.63 23.17
C LEU A 158 0.26 -19.08 22.71
N ARG A 159 -0.63 -18.75 23.65
CA ARG A 159 -1.98 -18.25 23.34
C ARG A 159 -2.03 -16.72 23.19
N VAL A 160 -1.05 -16.03 23.75
CA VAL A 160 -1.03 -14.57 23.89
C VAL A 160 -0.04 -13.98 22.90
N PHE A 161 -0.49 -12.97 22.16
CA PHE A 161 0.37 -12.10 21.38
C PHE A 161 0.78 -10.94 22.27
N SER A 162 2.08 -10.78 22.52
CA SER A 162 2.62 -9.63 23.25
C SER A 162 3.32 -8.69 22.27
N CYS A 163 2.73 -7.51 22.07
CA CYS A 163 3.28 -6.52 21.15
C CYS A 163 4.60 -5.93 21.67
N GLN A 164 5.68 -6.10 20.91
CA GLN A 164 6.99 -5.55 21.31
C GLN A 164 7.04 -4.01 21.24
N LYS A 165 6.14 -3.40 20.46
CA LYS A 165 6.07 -1.95 20.20
C LYS A 165 5.19 -1.20 21.22
N CYS A 166 3.90 -1.54 21.33
CA CYS A 166 2.95 -0.85 22.20
C CYS A 166 2.66 -1.57 23.53
N LYS A 167 3.24 -2.76 23.76
CA LYS A 167 3.04 -3.59 24.95
C LYS A 167 1.60 -4.08 25.18
N ALA A 168 0.70 -3.85 24.23
CA ALA A 168 -0.63 -4.45 24.27
C ALA A 168 -0.54 -5.97 24.12
N GLU A 169 -1.39 -6.66 24.87
CA GLU A 169 -1.53 -8.11 24.84
C GLU A 169 -2.92 -8.48 24.36
N HIS A 170 -3.00 -9.45 23.45
CA HIS A 170 -4.27 -9.98 22.97
C HIS A 170 -4.17 -11.47 22.68
N CYS A 171 -5.32 -12.15 22.70
CA CYS A 171 -5.37 -13.55 22.30
C CYS A 171 -4.97 -13.69 20.82
N ARG A 172 -4.17 -14.72 20.50
CA ARG A 172 -3.79 -15.03 19.11
C ARG A 172 -4.97 -15.61 18.30
N LYS A 173 -5.94 -16.26 18.94
CA LYS A 173 -7.12 -16.87 18.30
C LYS A 173 -8.27 -15.87 18.12
N CYS A 174 -8.81 -15.30 19.21
CA CYS A 174 -9.99 -14.41 19.13
C CYS A 174 -9.65 -12.92 18.97
N LYS A 175 -8.37 -12.53 19.04
CA LYS A 175 -7.89 -11.15 18.94
C LYS A 175 -8.45 -10.16 19.98
N HIS A 176 -9.20 -10.62 20.98
CA HIS A 176 -9.59 -9.80 22.14
C HIS A 176 -8.38 -9.52 23.04
N ALA A 177 -8.44 -8.37 23.72
CA ALA A 177 -7.46 -7.98 24.72
C ALA A 177 -7.29 -9.08 25.78
N TRP A 178 -6.03 -9.37 26.11
CA TRP A 178 -5.68 -10.34 27.13
C TRP A 178 -5.71 -9.63 28.49
N ASN A 179 -6.83 -9.72 29.19
CA ASN A 179 -7.10 -9.06 30.47
C ASN A 179 -7.71 -10.06 31.47
N ASP A 180 -8.03 -9.60 32.69
CA ASP A 180 -8.61 -10.43 33.76
C ASP A 180 -9.90 -11.17 33.36
N ILE A 181 -10.61 -10.66 32.34
CA ILE A 181 -11.83 -11.28 31.82
C ILE A 181 -11.47 -12.48 30.94
N HIS A 182 -10.50 -12.32 30.03
CA HIS A 182 -10.03 -13.41 29.16
C HIS A 182 -9.16 -14.43 29.91
N PHE A 183 -8.42 -13.98 30.92
CA PHE A 183 -7.53 -14.82 31.72
C PHE A 183 -8.32 -15.94 32.41
N GLY A 184 -7.98 -17.20 32.10
CA GLY A 184 -8.63 -18.38 32.68
C GLY A 184 -9.98 -18.78 32.05
N ARG A 185 -10.51 -18.01 31.08
CA ARG A 185 -11.66 -18.42 30.26
C ARG A 185 -11.21 -18.93 28.90
N ASN A 186 -11.95 -19.87 28.32
CA ASN A 186 -11.71 -20.26 26.94
C ASN A 186 -12.26 -19.16 26.01
N CYS A 187 -11.80 -19.10 24.76
CA CYS A 187 -12.24 -18.06 23.82
C CYS A 187 -13.73 -18.16 23.46
N GLU A 188 -14.35 -19.32 23.64
CA GLU A 188 -15.75 -19.62 23.34
C GLU A 188 -16.67 -19.15 24.48
N ASP A 189 -16.21 -19.18 25.74
CA ASP A 189 -16.95 -18.76 26.95
C ASP A 189 -17.00 -17.23 27.12
N LEU A 190 -16.11 -16.51 26.43
CA LEU A 190 -16.08 -15.04 26.43
C LEU A 190 -17.14 -14.44 25.53
N LEU A 191 -17.70 -15.24 24.63
CA LEU A 191 -18.78 -14.87 23.74
C LEU A 191 -19.98 -15.70 24.20
N ASN A 192 -20.94 -15.10 24.91
CA ASN A 192 -22.20 -15.82 25.16
C ASN A 192 -22.75 -16.31 23.81
N VAL A 193 -23.38 -17.49 23.70
CA VAL A 193 -23.85 -18.02 22.39
C VAL A 193 -24.68 -17.00 21.58
N ALA A 194 -25.42 -16.13 22.28
CA ALA A 194 -26.14 -15.01 21.66
C ALA A 194 -25.20 -13.89 21.15
N GLU A 195 -24.17 -13.54 21.91
CA GLU A 195 -23.13 -12.58 21.51
C GLU A 195 -22.21 -13.15 20.43
N GLU A 196 -21.88 -14.44 20.45
CA GLU A 196 -21.14 -15.11 19.37
C GLU A 196 -21.93 -15.05 18.06
N ARG A 197 -23.22 -15.40 18.09
CA ARG A 197 -24.09 -15.29 16.91
C ARG A 197 -24.18 -13.86 16.42
N LYS A 198 -24.39 -12.90 17.33
CA LYS A 198 -24.44 -11.47 16.98
C LYS A 198 -23.12 -10.99 16.37
N HIS A 199 -22.00 -11.29 17.02
CA HIS A 199 -20.66 -10.92 16.56
C HIS A 199 -20.31 -11.59 15.22
N ASN A 200 -20.73 -12.84 15.02
CA ASN A 200 -20.59 -13.54 13.74
C ASN A 200 -21.38 -12.83 12.64
N PHE A 201 -22.62 -12.42 12.91
CA PHE A 201 -23.39 -11.60 11.97
C PHE A 201 -22.76 -10.23 11.71
N GLU A 202 -22.27 -9.54 12.73
CA GLU A 202 -21.56 -8.26 12.60
C GLU A 202 -20.28 -8.40 11.75
N ASN A 203 -19.51 -9.47 11.95
CA ASN A 203 -18.33 -9.80 11.15
C ASN A 203 -18.71 -10.11 9.70
N ARG A 204 -19.76 -10.92 9.47
CA ARG A 204 -20.27 -11.23 8.13
C ARG A 204 -20.78 -9.99 7.39
N LEU A 205 -21.40 -9.05 8.10
CA LEU A 205 -21.81 -7.75 7.55
C LEU A 205 -20.59 -6.92 7.17
N SER A 206 -19.58 -6.86 8.04
CA SER A 206 -18.33 -6.16 7.79
C SER A 206 -17.58 -6.75 6.58
N GLU A 207 -17.51 -8.08 6.46
CA GLU A 207 -16.90 -8.78 5.33
C GLU A 207 -17.68 -8.68 4.01
N ALA A 208 -18.98 -8.40 4.07
CA ALA A 208 -19.80 -8.16 2.87
C ALA A 208 -19.39 -6.86 2.16
N ILE A 209 -19.02 -5.84 2.94
CA ILE A 209 -18.63 -4.51 2.46
C ILE A 209 -17.12 -4.46 2.20
N ILE A 210 -16.32 -4.94 3.16
CA ILE A 210 -14.85 -4.85 3.09
C ILE A 210 -14.31 -5.86 2.10
N ARG A 211 -13.60 -5.37 1.08
CA ARG A 211 -12.84 -6.19 0.14
C ARG A 211 -11.39 -6.24 0.57
N ARG A 212 -10.71 -7.35 0.26
CA ARG A 212 -9.28 -7.53 0.52
C ARG A 212 -8.53 -7.63 -0.79
N CYS A 213 -7.35 -7.03 -0.85
CA CYS A 213 -6.46 -7.23 -1.99
C CYS A 213 -6.05 -8.70 -2.09
N TYR A 214 -6.13 -9.32 -3.27
CA TYR A 214 -5.72 -10.72 -3.46
C TYR A 214 -4.21 -10.96 -3.29
N ARG A 215 -3.39 -9.90 -3.34
CA ARG A 215 -1.93 -9.98 -3.22
C ARG A 215 -1.46 -9.66 -1.80
N CYS A 216 -1.86 -8.51 -1.23
CA CYS A 216 -1.35 -8.05 0.07
C CYS A 216 -2.37 -8.12 1.22
N SER A 217 -3.60 -8.60 0.96
CA SER A 217 -4.67 -8.78 1.96
C SER A 217 -5.14 -7.51 2.67
N VAL A 218 -4.67 -6.33 2.25
CA VAL A 218 -5.09 -5.03 2.78
C VAL A 218 -6.59 -4.85 2.53
N PRO A 219 -7.39 -4.54 3.59
CA PRO A 219 -8.80 -4.28 3.45
C PRO A 219 -9.05 -2.91 2.81
N PHE A 220 -10.09 -2.80 2.00
CA PHE A 220 -10.54 -1.56 1.36
C PHE A 220 -12.04 -1.61 1.07
N VAL A 221 -12.65 -0.43 0.97
CA VAL A 221 -14.06 -0.24 0.60
C VAL A 221 -14.12 0.70 -0.59
N LYS A 222 -15.04 0.45 -1.52
CA LYS A 222 -15.26 1.36 -2.64
C LYS A 222 -16.08 2.55 -2.14
N MET A 223 -15.49 3.73 -2.11
CA MET A 223 -16.20 4.97 -1.73
C MET A 223 -16.93 5.59 -2.92
N ALA A 224 -16.26 5.66 -4.08
CA ALA A 224 -16.86 6.17 -5.31
C ALA A 224 -16.16 5.61 -6.56
N GLY A 225 -16.81 5.71 -7.72
CA GLY A 225 -16.16 5.50 -9.03
C GLY A 225 -16.35 4.11 -9.65
N CYS A 226 -15.32 3.58 -10.31
CA CYS A 226 -15.42 2.35 -11.11
C CYS A 226 -15.13 1.07 -10.29
N ASN A 227 -15.52 -0.09 -10.82
CA ASN A 227 -15.33 -1.39 -10.17
C ASN A 227 -13.96 -2.04 -10.44
N GLN A 228 -13.08 -1.38 -11.19
CA GLN A 228 -11.68 -1.76 -11.33
C GLN A 228 -10.88 -1.16 -10.17
N MET A 229 -10.54 -1.99 -9.20
CA MET A 229 -9.85 -1.55 -7.99
C MET A 229 -8.36 -1.81 -8.13
N SER A 230 -7.57 -0.75 -8.03
CA SER A 230 -6.11 -0.82 -7.98
C SER A 230 -5.66 -0.72 -6.53
N CYS A 231 -4.96 -1.75 -6.06
CA CYS A 231 -4.35 -1.75 -4.73
C CYS A 231 -3.00 -1.03 -4.76
N ARG A 232 -2.60 -0.48 -3.62
CA ARG A 232 -1.31 0.20 -3.41
C ARG A 232 -0.09 -0.71 -3.68
N CYS A 233 -0.25 -2.03 -3.60
CA CYS A 233 0.77 -3.02 -3.98
C CYS A 233 0.86 -3.30 -5.51
N GLY A 234 0.13 -2.55 -6.33
CA GLY A 234 0.08 -2.69 -7.78
C GLY A 234 -0.82 -3.81 -8.30
N ALA A 235 -1.52 -4.52 -7.42
CA ALA A 235 -2.52 -5.52 -7.81
C ALA A 235 -3.80 -4.86 -8.31
N VAL A 236 -4.39 -5.38 -9.39
CA VAL A 236 -5.66 -4.87 -9.95
C VAL A 236 -6.72 -5.96 -9.87
N GLN A 237 -7.87 -5.65 -9.28
CA GLN A 237 -8.95 -6.63 -9.07
C GLN A 237 -10.35 -6.06 -9.29
N CYS A 238 -11.30 -6.93 -9.59
CA CYS A 238 -12.70 -6.55 -9.70
C CYS A 238 -13.34 -6.42 -8.32
N TYR A 239 -14.01 -5.29 -8.04
CA TYR A 239 -14.77 -5.11 -6.81
C TYR A 239 -15.92 -6.13 -6.68
N LEU A 240 -16.61 -6.40 -7.80
CA LEU A 240 -17.81 -7.23 -7.85
C LEU A 240 -17.50 -8.73 -7.66
N CYS A 241 -16.72 -9.30 -8.56
CA CYS A 241 -16.46 -10.74 -8.61
C CYS A 241 -15.14 -11.17 -7.96
N ARG A 242 -14.33 -10.22 -7.46
CA ARG A 242 -13.03 -10.47 -6.83
C ARG A 242 -11.99 -11.11 -7.76
N ALA A 243 -12.22 -11.07 -9.08
CA ALA A 243 -11.26 -11.55 -10.07
C ALA A 243 -9.93 -10.79 -9.97
N LYS A 244 -8.83 -11.53 -10.10
CA LYS A 244 -7.44 -11.08 -9.94
C LYS A 244 -6.85 -10.66 -11.29
N ASP A 245 -5.86 -9.76 -11.25
CA ASP A 245 -5.09 -9.28 -12.41
C ASP A 245 -5.96 -8.89 -13.63
N ILE A 246 -7.09 -8.23 -13.37
CA ILE A 246 -8.04 -7.85 -14.43
C ILE A 246 -7.58 -6.61 -15.21
N ASN A 247 -8.13 -6.46 -16.42
CA ASN A 247 -8.04 -5.24 -17.21
C ASN A 247 -9.44 -4.77 -17.64
N TYR A 248 -9.54 -3.65 -18.38
CA TYR A 248 -10.83 -3.10 -18.83
C TYR A 248 -11.66 -4.06 -19.69
N SER A 249 -11.06 -5.09 -20.31
CA SER A 249 -11.81 -6.11 -21.05
C SER A 249 -12.61 -7.06 -20.14
N HIS A 250 -12.35 -7.08 -18.83
CA HIS A 250 -13.15 -7.86 -17.87
C HIS A 250 -14.61 -7.40 -17.85
N PHE A 251 -14.85 -6.11 -18.05
CA PHE A 251 -16.16 -5.50 -17.95
C PHE A 251 -16.94 -5.56 -19.26
N CYS A 252 -18.27 -5.59 -19.16
CA CYS A 252 -19.14 -5.40 -20.31
C CYS A 252 -19.01 -3.95 -20.84
N GLN A 253 -18.74 -3.80 -22.13
CA GLN A 253 -18.57 -2.50 -22.80
C GLN A 253 -19.86 -2.02 -23.51
N HIS A 254 -20.92 -2.82 -23.48
CA HIS A 254 -22.19 -2.47 -24.11
C HIS A 254 -22.96 -1.45 -23.27
N PHE A 255 -23.49 -0.41 -23.93
CA PHE A 255 -24.34 0.59 -23.32
C PHE A 255 -25.65 -0.03 -22.81
N ARG A 256 -25.96 0.18 -21.53
CA ARG A 256 -27.09 -0.45 -20.85
C ARG A 256 -27.75 0.49 -19.86
N ASN A 257 -29.03 0.24 -19.61
CA ASN A 257 -29.70 0.81 -18.46
C ASN A 257 -29.07 0.23 -17.18
N PRO A 258 -28.57 1.06 -16.24
CA PRO A 258 -27.94 0.61 -15.00
C PRO A 258 -28.82 -0.30 -14.13
N LYS A 259 -30.14 -0.31 -14.35
CA LYS A 259 -31.11 -1.11 -13.60
C LYS A 259 -31.33 -2.52 -14.16
N GLN A 260 -30.74 -2.88 -15.30
CA GLN A 260 -30.91 -4.23 -15.87
C GLN A 260 -29.81 -5.17 -15.40
N THR A 261 -30.22 -6.28 -14.76
CA THR A 261 -29.33 -7.37 -14.37
C THR A 261 -29.00 -8.24 -15.59
N GLY A 262 -27.96 -7.86 -16.33
CA GLY A 262 -27.29 -8.78 -17.25
C GLY A 262 -27.02 -8.29 -18.67
N CYS A 263 -26.11 -9.04 -19.29
CA CYS A 263 -25.61 -9.02 -20.65
C CYS A 263 -26.52 -9.58 -21.76
N GLY A 264 -27.34 -8.80 -22.48
CA GLY A 264 -28.11 -9.30 -23.65
C GLY A 264 -27.26 -9.57 -24.90
N GLN A 265 -26.07 -8.95 -24.97
CA GLN A 265 -25.16 -9.01 -26.13
C GLN A 265 -23.85 -9.74 -25.84
N CYS A 266 -23.59 -10.08 -24.57
CA CYS A 266 -22.41 -10.84 -24.17
C CYS A 266 -22.64 -11.52 -22.83
N LYS A 267 -21.80 -12.50 -22.51
CA LYS A 267 -21.88 -13.28 -21.27
C LYS A 267 -21.19 -12.63 -20.07
N LYS A 268 -20.67 -11.40 -20.20
CA LYS A 268 -19.97 -10.71 -19.11
C LYS A 268 -20.99 -10.22 -18.07
N THR A 269 -20.73 -10.56 -16.82
CA THR A 269 -21.60 -10.24 -15.68
C THR A 269 -21.13 -9.00 -14.90
N CYS A 270 -19.88 -8.59 -15.07
CA CYS A 270 -19.31 -7.44 -14.37
C CYS A 270 -19.42 -6.16 -15.20
N LEU A 271 -19.87 -5.09 -14.56
CA LEU A 271 -19.98 -3.76 -15.14
C LEU A 271 -18.89 -2.85 -14.58
N LEU A 272 -18.30 -2.02 -15.43
CA LEU A 272 -17.27 -1.07 -15.00
C LEU A 272 -17.87 -0.01 -14.07
N TRP A 273 -19.06 0.47 -14.44
CA TRP A 273 -19.85 1.44 -13.71
C TRP A 273 -21.15 0.78 -13.24
N HIS A 274 -21.33 0.70 -11.94
CA HIS A 274 -22.58 0.30 -11.30
C HIS A 274 -22.80 1.26 -10.13
N PRO A 275 -24.03 1.71 -9.85
CA PRO A 275 -24.32 2.46 -8.64
C PRO A 275 -23.78 1.71 -7.42
N GLU A 276 -23.12 2.48 -6.55
CA GLU A 276 -22.25 2.06 -5.46
C GLU A 276 -22.92 1.06 -4.51
N ASP A 277 -24.24 1.11 -4.39
CA ASP A 277 -24.94 0.48 -3.29
C ASP A 277 -25.58 -0.87 -3.64
N TYR A 278 -25.72 -1.26 -4.92
CA TYR A 278 -26.64 -2.38 -5.23
C TYR A 278 -26.12 -3.74 -4.78
N VAL A 279 -24.85 -4.06 -5.03
CA VAL A 279 -24.31 -5.39 -4.70
C VAL A 279 -24.13 -5.53 -3.18
N ASP A 280 -23.61 -4.50 -2.54
CA ASP A 280 -23.42 -4.50 -1.10
C ASP A 280 -24.77 -4.43 -0.37
N SER A 281 -25.75 -3.61 -0.82
CA SER A 281 -27.09 -3.60 -0.22
C SER A 281 -27.86 -4.91 -0.39
N VAL A 282 -27.73 -5.61 -1.53
CA VAL A 282 -28.38 -6.92 -1.71
C VAL A 282 -27.76 -7.96 -0.76
N ALA A 283 -26.43 -7.98 -0.63
CA ALA A 283 -25.75 -8.86 0.31
C ALA A 283 -26.11 -8.54 1.78
N LEU A 284 -26.11 -7.24 2.13
CA LEU A 284 -26.47 -6.76 3.47
C LEU A 284 -27.93 -7.06 3.80
N ASN A 285 -28.87 -6.82 2.88
CA ASN A 285 -30.29 -7.10 3.09
C ASN A 285 -30.55 -8.61 3.27
N LYS A 286 -29.81 -9.46 2.54
CA LYS A 286 -29.91 -10.91 2.73
C LYS A 286 -29.41 -11.33 4.11
N LEU A 287 -28.27 -10.79 4.56
CA LEU A 287 -27.71 -11.06 5.89
C LEU A 287 -28.61 -10.53 7.01
N ARG A 288 -29.24 -9.36 6.83
CA ARG A 288 -30.21 -8.79 7.78
C ARG A 288 -31.44 -9.67 7.94
N LYS A 289 -32.04 -10.11 6.83
CA LYS A 289 -33.18 -11.05 6.87
C LYS A 289 -32.82 -12.38 7.54
N GLU A 290 -31.59 -12.85 7.34
CA GLU A 290 -31.09 -14.07 8.00
C GLU A 290 -30.91 -13.87 9.51
N ALA A 291 -30.44 -12.70 9.95
CA ALA A 291 -30.34 -12.34 11.37
C ALA A 291 -31.72 -12.20 12.03
N GLU A 292 -32.66 -11.52 11.36
CA GLU A 292 -34.05 -11.38 11.81
C GLU A 292 -34.75 -12.74 11.94
N GLY A 293 -34.55 -13.64 10.96
CA GLY A 293 -35.07 -15.01 11.01
C GLY A 293 -34.49 -15.87 12.14
N GLN A 294 -33.36 -15.45 12.73
CA GLN A 294 -32.74 -16.10 13.89
C GLN A 294 -32.98 -15.33 15.20
N GLY A 295 -33.81 -14.27 15.19
CA GLY A 295 -34.14 -13.48 16.37
C GLY A 295 -32.99 -12.62 16.91
N ILE A 296 -32.03 -12.25 16.05
CA ILE A 296 -30.86 -11.44 16.41
C ILE A 296 -31.14 -9.98 16.05
N GLU A 297 -31.29 -9.11 17.05
CA GLU A 297 -31.34 -7.66 16.85
C GLU A 297 -29.93 -7.09 16.65
N LEU A 298 -29.66 -6.66 15.42
CA LEU A 298 -28.46 -5.91 15.06
C LEU A 298 -28.73 -4.43 15.36
N VAL A 299 -28.10 -3.90 16.40
CA VAL A 299 -28.18 -2.48 16.76
C VAL A 299 -27.19 -1.72 15.87
N PHE A 300 -27.69 -0.68 15.19
CA PHE A 300 -26.89 0.26 14.40
C PHE A 300 -26.64 1.53 15.20
#